data_AF-A0A9E4C591-F1
#
_entry.id   AF-A0A9E4C591-F1
#
_cell.length_a   1.000
_cell.length_b   1.000
_cell.length_c   1.000
_cell.angle_alpha   90.00
_cell.angle_beta   90.00
_cell.angle_gamma   90.00
#
_symmetry.space_group_name_H-M   'P 1'
#
loop_
_entity.id
_entity.type
_entity.pdbx_description
1 polymer ?
#
loop_
_entity_poly.entity_id
_entity_poly.type
_entity_poly.pdbx_seq_one_letter_code
_entity_poly.pdbx_strand_id
1 'polypeptide(L)'
;MLTPMVISGTHALDVMLFVMGPEKQPVEVVSRSISRVMTGIGTQDATFSIFTFDDGTIWSMECNWGMPTIWPASTYGVTISVVGTEGALTIDDTHADFIMAS
;
A
#
# COMPACT_ATOMS: atom_id res chain seq x y z
N MET A 1 -18.60 -6.11 -3.69
CA MET A 1 -17.98 -4.83 -4.09
C MET A 1 -16.48 -5.06 -4.08
N LEU A 2 -15.82 -4.91 -5.24
CA LEU A 2 -14.38 -5.15 -5.38
C LEU A 2 -13.65 -3.81 -5.24
N THR A 3 -12.93 -3.62 -4.13
CA THR A 3 -12.15 -2.40 -3.86
C THR A 3 -10.67 -2.61 -4.20
N PRO A 4 -9.90 -1.52 -4.43
CA PRO A 4 -8.44 -1.62 -4.59
C PRO A 4 -7.79 -2.44 -3.47
N MET A 5 -8.22 -2.21 -2.23
CA MET A 5 -7.73 -2.96 -1.07
C MET A 5 -8.02 -4.45 -1.13
N VAL A 6 -9.21 -4.85 -1.57
CA VAL A 6 -9.57 -6.28 -1.62
C VAL A 6 -8.80 -7.00 -2.73
N ILE A 7 -8.59 -6.35 -3.87
CA ILE A 7 -7.91 -6.95 -5.02
C ILE A 7 -6.40 -6.86 -4.89
N SER A 8 -5.84 -5.65 -4.83
CA SER A 8 -4.39 -5.43 -4.83
C SER A 8 -3.82 -5.34 -3.42
N GLY A 9 -4.55 -4.70 -2.50
CA GLY A 9 -4.10 -4.49 -1.13
C GLY A 9 -3.88 -5.79 -0.36
N THR A 10 -4.70 -6.83 -0.59
CA THR A 10 -4.55 -8.14 0.07
C THR A 10 -3.23 -8.82 -0.29
N HIS A 11 -2.77 -8.72 -1.55
CA HIS A 11 -1.47 -9.24 -1.96
C HIS A 11 -0.31 -8.49 -1.29
N ALA A 12 -0.38 -7.16 -1.24
CA ALA A 12 0.64 -6.35 -0.57
C ALA A 12 0.69 -6.62 0.94
N LEU A 13 -0.48 -6.79 1.56
CA LEU A 13 -0.61 -7.18 2.97
C LEU A 13 0.03 -8.55 3.23
N ASP A 14 -0.28 -9.54 2.41
CA ASP A 14 0.25 -10.90 2.55
C ASP A 14 1.77 -10.94 2.41
N VAL A 15 2.32 -10.29 1.38
CA VAL A 15 3.78 -10.18 1.20
C VAL A 15 4.45 -9.52 2.40
N MET A 16 3.85 -8.45 2.95
CA MET A 16 4.46 -7.76 4.08
C MET A 16 4.37 -8.56 5.36
N LEU A 17 3.27 -9.26 5.63
CA LEU A 17 3.18 -10.19 6.76
C LEU A 17 4.17 -11.36 6.61
N PHE A 18 4.36 -11.86 5.39
CA PHE A 18 5.37 -12.88 5.09
C PHE A 18 6.79 -12.39 5.36
N VAL A 19 7.13 -11.19 4.88
CA VAL A 19 8.46 -10.55 5.09
C VAL A 19 8.70 -10.25 6.56
N MET A 20 7.69 -9.77 7.28
CA MET A 20 7.76 -9.48 8.71
C MET A 20 7.87 -10.74 9.58
N GLY A 21 7.42 -11.88 9.07
CA GLY A 21 7.51 -13.18 9.73
C GLY A 21 6.34 -13.48 10.67
N PRO A 22 6.18 -14.76 11.06
CA PRO A 22 5.01 -15.26 11.79
C PRO A 22 4.87 -14.73 13.23
N GLU A 23 5.93 -14.14 13.79
CA GLU A 23 5.93 -13.58 15.15
C GLU A 23 5.29 -12.20 15.21
N LYS A 24 5.13 -11.51 14.08
CA LYS A 24 4.58 -10.15 14.01
C LYS A 24 3.06 -10.23 13.99
N GLN A 25 2.43 -10.10 15.16
CA GLN A 25 0.97 -10.09 15.29
C GLN A 25 0.43 -8.65 15.25
N PRO A 26 -0.37 -8.26 14.24
CA PRO A 26 -1.04 -6.96 14.26
C PRO A 26 -2.10 -6.93 15.37
N VAL A 27 -2.11 -5.85 16.16
CA VAL A 27 -3.02 -5.63 17.30
C VAL A 27 -3.94 -4.44 17.11
N GLU A 28 -3.60 -3.51 16.22
CA GLU A 28 -4.44 -2.35 15.88
C GLU A 28 -4.28 -2.00 14.41
N VAL A 29 -5.38 -1.56 13.78
CA VAL A 29 -5.35 -0.97 12.44
C VAL A 29 -6.17 0.31 12.43
N VAL A 30 -5.55 1.43 12.06
CA VAL A 30 -6.24 2.69 11.75
C VAL A 30 -6.26 2.86 10.24
N SER A 31 -7.47 2.87 9.65
CA SER A 31 -7.65 2.94 8.21
C SER A 31 -8.62 4.05 7.78
N ARG A 32 -8.35 4.62 6.60
CA ARG A 32 -9.18 5.62 5.93
C ARG A 32 -9.25 5.32 4.45
N SER A 33 -10.46 5.32 3.90
CA SER A 33 -10.69 5.22 2.45
C SER A 33 -11.32 6.49 1.90
N ILE A 34 -11.10 6.75 0.62
CA ILE A 34 -11.77 7.81 -0.13
C ILE A 34 -12.50 7.27 -1.37
N SER A 35 -13.52 8.01 -1.80
CA SER A 35 -14.32 7.73 -3.00
C SER A 35 -14.62 9.05 -3.73
N ARG A 36 -14.09 9.20 -4.94
CA ARG A 36 -14.10 10.39 -5.78
C ARG A 36 -14.23 10.00 -7.25
N VAL A 37 -13.13 9.61 -7.88
CA VAL A 37 -13.03 9.39 -9.35
C VAL A 37 -13.69 8.07 -9.75
N MET A 38 -13.55 7.04 -8.94
CA MET A 38 -14.05 5.68 -9.23
C MET A 38 -15.49 5.43 -8.77
N THR A 39 -16.18 6.45 -8.25
CA THR A 39 -17.56 6.35 -7.76
C THR A 39 -18.53 5.85 -8.84
N GLY A 40 -18.32 6.23 -10.11
CA GLY A 40 -19.16 5.81 -11.24
C GLY A 40 -19.15 4.32 -11.56
N ILE A 41 -18.14 3.57 -11.08
CA ILE A 41 -18.03 2.11 -11.23
C ILE A 41 -18.22 1.36 -9.89
N GLY A 42 -18.68 2.07 -8.85
CA GLY A 42 -19.07 1.48 -7.57
C GLY A 42 -17.91 1.01 -6.69
N THR A 43 -16.75 1.66 -6.77
CA THR A 43 -15.57 1.31 -5.95
C THR A 43 -14.89 2.54 -5.32
N GLN A 44 -14.03 2.29 -4.33
CA GLN A 44 -13.21 3.31 -3.64
C GLN A 44 -11.97 3.62 -4.49
N ASP A 45 -11.43 4.84 -4.43
CA ASP A 45 -10.20 5.15 -5.17
C ASP A 45 -8.98 4.65 -4.42
N ALA A 46 -8.92 4.96 -3.12
CA ALA A 46 -7.74 4.71 -2.32
C ALA A 46 -8.10 4.39 -0.87
N THR A 47 -7.23 3.61 -0.24
CA THR A 47 -7.24 3.35 1.19
C THR A 47 -5.83 3.46 1.72
N PHE A 48 -5.68 4.13 2.85
CA PHE A 48 -4.45 4.20 3.62
C PHE A 48 -4.68 3.57 4.99
N SER A 49 -3.76 2.71 5.42
CA SER A 49 -3.87 1.99 6.69
C SER A 49 -2.54 2.05 7.43
N ILE A 50 -2.61 2.22 8.75
CA ILE A 50 -1.49 2.10 9.69
C ILE A 50 -1.78 0.92 10.61
N PHE A 51 -0.83 0.00 10.70
CA PHE A 51 -0.87 -1.21 11.52
C PHE A 51 0.10 -1.04 12.68
N THR A 52 -0.38 -1.34 13.88
CA THR A 52 0.46 -1.46 15.08
C THR A 52 0.54 -2.94 15.45
N PHE A 53 1.74 -3.42 15.72
CA PHE A 53 2.02 -4.80 16.13
C PHE A 53 2.22 -4.89 17.65
N ASP A 54 2.09 -6.09 18.19
CA ASP A 54 2.22 -6.38 19.62
C ASP A 54 3.58 -5.98 20.23
N ASP A 55 4.65 -6.05 19.44
CA ASP A 55 6.00 -5.63 19.85
C ASP A 55 6.30 -4.14 19.63
N GLY A 56 5.29 -3.35 19.22
CA GLY A 56 5.42 -1.93 18.92
C GLY A 56 5.93 -1.60 17.52
N THR A 57 6.15 -2.60 16.65
CA THR A 57 6.41 -2.34 15.23
C THR A 57 5.23 -1.60 14.61
N ILE A 58 5.52 -0.65 13.71
CA ILE A 58 4.51 0.08 12.94
C ILE A 58 4.77 -0.15 11.46
N TRP A 59 3.71 -0.45 10.72
CA TRP A 59 3.76 -0.55 9.27
C TRP A 59 2.57 0.18 8.66
N SER A 60 2.80 0.90 7.57
CA SER A 60 1.74 1.59 6.83
C SER A 60 1.66 1.08 5.40
N MET A 61 0.45 1.04 4.85
CA MET A 61 0.22 0.71 3.45
C MET A 61 -0.79 1.67 2.82
N GLU A 62 -0.60 1.91 1.53
CA GLU A 62 -1.55 2.58 0.66
C GLU A 62 -1.92 1.62 -0.47
N CYS A 63 -3.19 1.61 -0.87
CA CYS A 63 -3.59 1.09 -2.17
C CYS A 63 -4.47 2.12 -2.87
N ASN A 64 -4.09 2.52 -4.09
CA ASN A 64 -4.71 3.63 -4.80
C ASN A 64 -4.82 3.33 -6.30
N TRP A 65 -6.04 3.38 -6.82
CA TRP A 65 -6.36 3.23 -8.24
C TRP A 65 -6.86 4.53 -8.89
N GLY A 66 -6.95 5.61 -8.11
CA GLY A 66 -7.38 6.94 -8.57
C GLY A 66 -6.25 7.80 -9.14
N MET A 67 -5.13 7.20 -9.55
CA MET A 67 -3.99 7.93 -10.12
C MET A 67 -4.29 8.45 -11.54
N PRO A 68 -3.71 9.58 -11.97
CA PRO A 68 -3.83 10.06 -13.35
C PRO A 68 -3.31 9.01 -14.34
N THR A 69 -3.99 8.82 -15.46
CA THR A 69 -3.57 7.84 -16.49
C THR A 69 -2.24 8.18 -17.18
N ILE A 70 -1.81 9.44 -17.08
CA ILE A 70 -0.49 9.90 -17.56
C ILE A 70 0.66 9.50 -16.64
N TRP A 71 0.36 9.02 -15.42
CA TRP A 71 1.36 8.56 -14.48
C TRP A 71 1.84 7.15 -14.89
N PRO A 72 3.12 6.93 -15.20
CA PRO A 72 3.60 5.64 -15.70
C PRO A 72 3.23 4.44 -14.81
N ALA A 73 3.32 4.60 -13.49
CA ALA A 73 2.96 3.55 -12.54
C ALA A 73 1.44 3.46 -12.25
N SER A 74 0.58 4.15 -13.00
CA SER A 74 -0.88 4.07 -12.82
C SER A 74 -1.46 2.71 -13.22
N THR A 75 -0.71 1.90 -13.98
CA THR A 75 -1.13 0.55 -14.41
C THR A 75 -0.81 -0.48 -13.34
N TYR A 76 0.42 -0.47 -12.83
CA TYR A 76 0.89 -1.30 -11.73
C TYR A 76 2.17 -0.68 -11.17
N GLY A 77 2.25 -0.56 -9.85
CA GLY A 77 3.43 -0.05 -9.17
C GLY A 77 3.39 -0.45 -7.70
N VAL A 78 4.55 -0.85 -7.17
CA VAL A 78 4.71 -1.26 -5.78
C VAL A 78 5.95 -0.60 -5.22
N THR A 79 5.80 -0.01 -4.04
CA THR A 79 6.91 0.45 -3.22
C THR A 79 6.89 -0.32 -1.90
N ILE A 80 8.05 -0.83 -1.50
CA ILE A 80 8.22 -1.54 -0.23
C ILE A 80 9.40 -0.90 0.48
N SER A 81 9.22 -0.56 1.75
CA SER A 81 10.29 -0.12 2.61
C SER A 81 10.18 -0.80 3.96
N VAL A 82 11.29 -1.35 4.44
CA VAL A 82 11.41 -1.97 5.75
C VAL A 82 12.66 -1.42 6.41
N VAL A 83 12.50 -0.90 7.62
CA VAL A 83 13.62 -0.41 8.45
C VAL A 83 13.64 -1.23 9.72
N GLY A 84 14.74 -1.96 9.93
CA GLY A 84 15.01 -2.73 11.14
C GLY A 84 16.14 -2.12 11.95
N THR A 85 16.54 -2.81 13.01
CA THR A 85 17.64 -2.38 13.89
C THR A 85 19.02 -2.54 13.26
N GLU A 86 19.16 -3.41 12.26
CA GLU A 86 20.46 -3.78 11.65
C GLU A 86 20.58 -3.38 10.18
N GLY A 87 19.53 -2.83 9.59
CA GLY A 87 19.54 -2.47 8.17
C GLY A 87 18.19 -1.99 7.68
N ALA A 88 18.16 -1.67 6.38
CA ALA A 88 16.96 -1.23 5.69
C ALA A 88 16.91 -1.85 4.29
N LEU A 89 15.69 -2.13 3.83
CA LEU A 89 15.37 -2.55 2.47
C LEU A 89 14.45 -1.50 1.86
N THR A 90 14.71 -1.08 0.63
CA THR A 90 13.79 -0.25 -0.15
C THR A 90 13.73 -0.80 -1.57
N ILE A 91 12.50 -1.04 -2.04
CA ILE A 91 12.18 -1.46 -3.39
C ILE A 91 11.22 -0.42 -3.94
N ASP A 92 11.56 0.13 -5.10
CA ASP A 92 10.71 1.02 -5.86
C ASP A 92 10.59 0.48 -7.28
N ASP A 93 9.45 -0.10 -7.61
CA ASP A 93 9.12 -0.62 -8.93
C ASP A 93 8.31 0.39 -9.77
N THR A 94 8.14 1.61 -9.28
CA THR A 94 7.42 2.65 -10.03
C THR A 94 8.25 3.23 -11.17
N HIS A 95 9.57 2.94 -11.18
CA HIS A 95 10.56 3.55 -12.08
C HIS A 95 10.50 5.10 -12.02
N ALA A 96 10.16 5.66 -10.86
CA ALA A 96 9.91 7.09 -10.68
C ALA A 96 11.15 7.94 -10.42
N ASP A 97 12.34 7.45 -10.78
CA ASP A 97 13.62 8.10 -10.49
C ASP A 97 13.64 9.58 -10.92
N PHE A 98 13.05 9.90 -12.07
CA PHE A 98 12.78 11.27 -12.52
C PHE A 98 11.51 11.32 -13.39
N ILE A 99 10.34 11.61 -12.80
CA ILE A 99 9.08 11.77 -13.55
C ILE A 99 8.55 13.20 -13.42
N MET A 100 8.10 13.75 -14.55
CA MET A 100 7.20 14.90 -14.62
C MET A 100 5.91 14.44 -15.28
N ALA A 101 4.81 14.47 -14.52
CA ALA A 101 3.46 14.23 -15.02
C ALA A 101 2.65 15.51 -14.87
N SER A 102 2.01 15.97 -15.95
CA SER A 102 1.25 17.22 -16.02
C SER A 102 -0.01 17.06 -16.85
#